data_AF-A0A1A7REC8-F1
#
_entry.id   AF-A0A1A7REC8-F1
#
_cell.length_a   1.000
_cell.length_b   1.000
_cell.length_c   1.000
_cell.angle_alpha   90.00
_cell.angle_beta   90.00
_cell.angle_gamma   90.00
#
_symmetry.space_group_name_H-M   'P 1'
#
loop_
_entity.id
_entity.type
_entity.pdbx_description
1 polymer ?
#
loop_
_entity_poly.entity_id
_entity_poly.type
_entity_poly.pdbx_seq_one_letter_code
_entity_poly.pdbx_strand_id
1 'polypeptide(L)'
;MKILTLLIHSFRTSLTLFLTVGLSLHLIGCSEQHKAIQSTELRRTSSVQLENVSNSNLDSTQHTFKVLRNDPADYGDESYQIKTDQGNLSIYSLNINKQQAQLLASVKSGECLTLSSQSDDFAAVEGNISVMELANISIHPCK
;
A
#
# COMPACT_ATOMS: atom_id res chain seq x y z
N MET A 1 -41.72 40.18 10.57
CA MET A 1 -41.20 40.75 11.84
C MET A 1 -40.12 39.82 12.40
N LYS A 2 -38.91 40.36 12.61
CA LYS A 2 -37.86 40.00 13.59
C LYS A 2 -37.32 38.56 13.57
N ILE A 3 -36.21 38.30 12.86
CA ILE A 3 -34.78 38.43 13.25
C ILE A 3 -34.22 37.13 13.87
N LEU A 4 -33.40 36.50 13.03
CA LEU A 4 -32.28 35.58 13.27
C LEU A 4 -31.52 35.88 14.57
N THR A 5 -31.34 34.88 15.44
CA THR A 5 -30.42 34.97 16.59
C THR A 5 -29.30 33.95 16.41
N LEU A 6 -28.17 34.43 15.87
CA LEU A 6 -26.86 33.79 16.00
C LEU A 6 -26.39 33.95 17.45
N LEU A 7 -26.06 32.85 18.12
CA LEU A 7 -25.36 32.87 19.40
C LEU A 7 -23.90 32.47 19.18
N ILE A 8 -23.09 33.51 18.94
CA ILE A 8 -21.63 33.47 19.04
C ILE A 8 -21.30 33.57 20.53
N HIS A 9 -20.70 32.52 21.10
CA HIS A 9 -19.96 32.64 22.35
C HIS A 9 -18.48 32.39 22.05
N SER A 10 -17.78 33.50 21.83
CA SER A 10 -16.35 33.62 22.09
C SER A 10 -16.10 33.32 23.57
N PHE A 11 -15.09 32.52 23.92
CA PHE A 11 -14.28 32.78 25.12
C PHE A 11 -12.94 32.02 25.03
N ARG A 12 -11.88 32.82 24.78
CA ARG A 12 -10.61 32.85 25.54
C ARG A 12 -9.61 31.69 25.33
N THR A 13 -8.62 31.87 24.45
CA THR A 13 -7.22 32.23 24.81
C THR A 13 -6.68 31.58 26.09
N SER A 14 -5.79 30.60 25.93
CA SER A 14 -4.68 30.39 26.87
C SER A 14 -3.40 30.05 26.12
N LEU A 15 -2.60 31.10 25.96
CA LEU A 15 -1.19 31.10 25.63
C LEU A 15 -0.43 30.39 26.76
N THR A 16 0.26 29.29 26.45
CA THR A 16 1.33 28.80 27.32
C THR A 16 2.58 28.59 26.49
N LEU A 17 3.43 29.61 26.57
CA LEU A 17 4.80 29.67 26.09
C LEU A 17 5.69 29.02 27.15
N PHE A 18 6.38 27.91 26.86
CA PHE A 18 7.53 27.49 27.65
C PHE A 18 8.64 26.86 26.80
N LEU A 19 9.71 27.65 26.69
CA LEU A 19 11.13 27.31 26.71
C LEU A 19 11.71 26.26 25.74
N THR A 20 12.44 26.82 24.77
CA THR A 20 13.76 26.39 24.29
C THR A 20 14.65 25.75 25.36
N VAL A 21 15.33 24.62 25.04
CA VAL A 21 16.80 24.41 25.07
C VAL A 21 17.09 23.08 24.35
N GLY A 22 18.17 22.97 23.56
CA GLY A 22 18.81 21.65 23.37
C GLY A 22 19.37 21.34 21.99
N LEU A 23 20.31 22.16 21.53
CA LEU A 23 21.27 21.85 20.49
C LEU A 23 22.01 20.53 20.80
N SER A 24 22.05 19.59 19.84
CA SER A 24 23.21 18.70 19.61
C SER A 24 23.05 17.96 18.28
N LEU A 25 23.58 18.54 17.20
CA LEU A 25 23.99 17.79 16.02
C LEU A 25 25.09 16.81 16.46
N HIS A 26 24.86 15.50 16.29
CA HIS A 26 25.93 14.53 16.17
C HIS A 26 25.96 14.04 14.72
N LEU A 27 26.67 14.81 13.89
CA LEU A 27 27.23 14.30 12.65
C LEU A 27 28.35 13.32 13.04
N ILE A 28 28.02 12.03 13.11
CA ILE A 28 29.05 10.99 13.14
C ILE A 28 29.48 10.80 11.69
N GLY A 29 30.54 11.53 11.32
CA GLY A 29 31.35 11.19 10.17
C GLY A 29 32.02 9.84 10.41
N CYS A 30 31.66 8.84 9.62
CA CYS A 30 32.53 7.69 9.40
C CYS A 30 33.37 7.99 8.15
N SER A 31 34.66 8.18 8.42
CA SER A 31 35.76 8.36 7.49
C SER A 31 35.69 7.43 6.30
N GLU A 32 35.86 8.02 5.12
CA GLU A 32 36.39 7.36 3.92
C GLU A 32 37.59 6.47 4.30
N GLN A 33 37.52 5.19 3.92
CA GLN A 33 38.72 4.38 3.73
C GLN A 33 38.79 4.04 2.24
N HIS A 34 39.40 4.97 1.48
CA HIS A 34 39.81 4.70 0.11
C HIS A 34 40.90 3.62 0.12
N LYS A 35 40.52 2.40 -0.24
CA LYS A 35 41.47 1.39 -0.72
C LYS A 35 41.31 1.29 -2.24
N ALA A 36 42.26 1.90 -2.95
CA ALA A 36 42.40 1.71 -4.39
C ALA A 36 42.74 0.24 -4.66
N ILE A 37 41.84 -0.46 -5.35
CA ILE A 37 42.15 -1.76 -5.96
C ILE A 37 41.96 -1.59 -7.46
N GLN A 38 43.13 -1.40 -8.11
CA GLN A 38 43.49 -1.74 -9.48
C GLN A 38 42.36 -2.24 -10.39
N SER A 39 42.03 -1.38 -11.36
CA SER A 39 41.35 -1.74 -12.60
C SER A 39 42.08 -2.88 -13.29
N THR A 40 41.52 -4.08 -13.21
CA THR A 40 41.82 -5.17 -14.15
C THR A 40 40.66 -5.26 -15.13
N GLU A 41 40.99 -4.89 -16.35
CA GLU A 41 40.17 -4.88 -17.54
C GLU A 41 39.62 -6.28 -17.81
N LEU A 42 38.36 -6.55 -17.42
CA LEU A 42 37.66 -7.77 -17.87
C LEU A 42 37.01 -7.50 -19.22
N ARG A 43 37.81 -7.86 -20.23
CA ARG A 43 37.52 -7.98 -21.66
C ARG A 43 36.13 -8.56 -21.95
N ARG A 44 35.23 -7.71 -22.43
CA ARG A 44 34.26 -7.93 -23.53
C ARG A 44 33.75 -9.37 -23.73
N THR A 45 32.53 -9.64 -23.28
CA THR A 45 31.61 -10.58 -23.94
C THR A 45 30.26 -9.89 -24.13
N SER A 46 30.14 -9.13 -25.21
CA SER A 46 28.84 -8.75 -25.76
C SER A 46 28.36 -9.91 -26.62
N SER A 47 27.59 -10.80 -26.01
CA SER A 47 26.64 -11.64 -26.71
C SER A 47 25.39 -11.64 -25.86
N VAL A 48 24.52 -10.66 -26.13
CA VAL A 48 23.11 -10.71 -25.73
C VAL A 48 22.55 -11.92 -26.47
N GLN A 49 22.60 -13.09 -25.84
CA GLN A 49 21.66 -14.14 -26.15
C GLN A 49 20.32 -13.60 -25.71
N LEU A 50 19.51 -13.21 -26.71
CA LEU A 50 18.08 -13.07 -26.57
C LEU A 50 17.55 -14.48 -26.28
N GLU A 51 17.74 -14.94 -25.06
CA GLU A 51 17.00 -16.08 -24.55
C GLU A 51 15.55 -15.60 -24.49
N ASN A 52 14.80 -16.14 -25.42
CA ASN A 52 13.35 -16.17 -25.45
C ASN A 52 12.88 -16.55 -24.05
N VAL A 53 12.63 -15.56 -23.19
CA VAL A 53 11.99 -15.76 -21.89
C VAL A 53 10.60 -16.25 -22.24
N SER A 54 10.49 -17.58 -22.28
CA SER A 54 9.25 -18.31 -22.32
C SER A 54 8.30 -17.60 -21.37
N ASN A 55 7.14 -17.18 -21.88
CA ASN A 55 5.99 -16.82 -21.07
C ASN A 55 5.69 -18.03 -20.19
N SER A 56 6.38 -18.12 -19.05
CA SER A 56 5.92 -18.92 -17.94
C SER A 56 4.61 -18.26 -17.56
N ASN A 57 3.50 -18.92 -17.89
CA ASN A 57 2.25 -18.71 -17.17
C ASN A 57 2.61 -19.02 -15.71
N LEU A 58 3.06 -18.00 -14.98
CA LEU A 58 3.11 -18.02 -13.54
C LEU A 58 1.64 -18.11 -13.16
N ASP A 59 1.20 -19.29 -12.79
CA ASP A 59 -0.17 -19.53 -12.34
C ASP A 59 -0.32 -18.78 -11.01
N SER A 60 -0.62 -17.48 -11.09
CA SER A 60 -0.70 -16.62 -9.91
C SER A 60 -1.81 -17.17 -9.01
N THR A 61 -1.45 -17.56 -7.79
CA THR A 61 -2.41 -18.11 -6.83
C THR A 61 -3.57 -17.14 -6.66
N GLN A 62 -4.78 -17.61 -6.94
CA GLN A 62 -6.02 -16.84 -6.78
C GLN A 62 -6.64 -17.14 -5.42
N HIS A 63 -7.08 -16.10 -4.73
CA HIS A 63 -7.82 -16.19 -3.48
C HIS A 63 -9.13 -15.42 -3.56
N THR A 64 -10.20 -16.06 -3.12
CA THR A 64 -11.55 -15.50 -3.11
C THR A 64 -11.98 -15.18 -1.69
N PHE A 65 -12.47 -13.96 -1.51
CA PHE A 65 -12.99 -13.45 -0.24
C PHE A 65 -14.45 -13.04 -0.38
N LYS A 66 -15.28 -13.38 0.59
CA LYS A 66 -16.62 -12.79 0.68
C LYS A 66 -16.54 -11.43 1.35
N VAL A 67 -16.98 -10.39 0.67
CA VAL A 67 -16.95 -9.03 1.21
C VAL A 67 -18.07 -8.84 2.23
N LEU A 68 -17.70 -8.42 3.43
CA LEU A 68 -18.63 -8.06 4.50
C LEU A 68 -18.87 -6.55 4.54
N ARG A 69 -17.83 -5.75 4.33
CA ARG A 69 -17.92 -4.29 4.24
C ARG A 69 -16.81 -3.74 3.34
N ASN A 70 -17.19 -2.79 2.48
CA ASN A 70 -16.27 -2.00 1.68
C ASN A 70 -16.66 -0.52 1.80
N ASP A 71 -15.94 0.23 2.64
CA ASP A 71 -16.23 1.63 2.93
C ASP A 71 -15.03 2.48 2.50
N PRO A 72 -15.18 3.43 1.56
CA PRO A 72 -14.08 4.30 1.16
C PRO A 72 -13.45 5.10 2.31
N ALA A 73 -14.16 5.28 3.43
CA ALA A 73 -13.60 5.91 4.63
C ALA A 73 -12.55 5.04 5.34
N ASP A 74 -12.52 3.73 5.08
CA ASP A 74 -11.50 2.81 5.59
C ASP A 74 -10.20 2.86 4.74
N TYR A 75 -10.23 3.47 3.55
CA TYR A 75 -9.05 3.54 2.68
C TYR A 75 -8.05 4.56 3.20
N GLY A 76 -6.78 4.14 3.26
CA GLY A 76 -5.66 5.01 3.62
C GLY A 76 -4.81 5.35 2.39
N ASP A 77 -3.83 6.23 2.58
CA ASP A 77 -2.87 6.58 1.53
C ASP A 77 -2.08 5.34 1.04
N GLU A 78 -1.80 4.41 1.96
CA GLU A 78 -0.97 3.23 1.70
C GLU A 78 -1.75 1.99 1.25
N SER A 79 -3.05 1.92 1.52
CA SER A 79 -3.81 0.70 1.25
C SER A 79 -5.33 0.88 1.13
N TYR A 80 -5.93 -0.01 0.35
CA TYR A 80 -7.36 -0.26 0.33
C TYR A 80 -7.68 -1.30 1.40
N GLN A 81 -8.62 -0.98 2.28
CA GLN A 81 -9.01 -1.81 3.41
C GLN A 81 -10.43 -2.33 3.21
N ILE A 82 -10.60 -3.65 3.10
CA ILE A 82 -11.89 -4.30 2.86
C ILE A 82 -12.13 -5.36 3.92
N LYS A 83 -13.26 -5.31 4.62
CA LYS A 83 -13.61 -6.36 5.59
C LYS A 83 -14.18 -7.57 4.85
N THR A 84 -13.60 -8.74 5.12
CA THR A 84 -13.98 -10.02 4.52
C THR A 84 -14.35 -11.06 5.57
N ASP A 85 -14.87 -12.20 5.11
CA ASP A 85 -15.16 -13.37 5.94
C ASP A 85 -13.90 -14.04 6.54
N GLN A 86 -12.72 -13.77 5.98
CA GLN A 86 -11.44 -14.32 6.45
C GLN A 86 -10.60 -13.31 7.24
N GLY A 87 -11.10 -12.09 7.43
CA GLY A 87 -10.38 -11.01 8.11
C GLY A 87 -10.41 -9.70 7.33
N ASN A 88 -9.58 -8.75 7.76
CA ASN A 88 -9.43 -7.48 7.08
C ASN A 88 -8.41 -7.61 5.94
N LEU A 89 -8.85 -7.40 4.71
CA LEU A 89 -8.03 -7.45 3.51
C LEU A 89 -7.40 -6.07 3.27
N SER A 90 -6.08 -6.00 3.28
CA SER A 90 -5.27 -4.81 3.05
C SER A 90 -4.52 -4.93 1.73
N ILE A 91 -4.88 -4.13 0.74
CA ILE A 91 -4.28 -4.15 -0.60
C ILE A 91 -3.42 -2.91 -0.78
N TYR A 92 -2.12 -3.07 -0.98
CA TYR A 92 -1.17 -1.96 -1.05
C TYR A 92 -1.45 -1.05 -2.26
N SER A 93 -1.51 0.26 -2.04
CA SER A 93 -1.92 1.25 -3.06
C SER A 93 -0.86 1.51 -4.14
N LEU A 94 0.43 1.29 -3.82
CA LEU A 94 1.57 1.64 -4.67
C LEU A 94 1.50 1.05 -6.09
N ASN A 95 0.92 -0.13 -6.23
CA ASN A 95 0.87 -0.88 -7.50
C ASN A 95 -0.54 -0.93 -8.12
N ILE A 96 -1.48 -0.12 -7.62
CA ILE A 96 -2.87 -0.13 -8.08
C ILE A 96 -3.07 0.94 -9.18
N ASN A 97 -3.46 0.49 -10.37
CA ASN A 97 -3.84 1.40 -11.43
C ASN A 97 -5.29 1.93 -11.26
N LYS A 98 -5.64 2.97 -12.02
CA LYS A 98 -6.96 3.63 -11.91
C LYS A 98 -8.15 2.67 -12.13
N GLN A 99 -8.03 1.70 -13.04
CA GLN A 99 -9.10 0.74 -13.31
C GLN A 99 -9.26 -0.24 -12.15
N GLN A 100 -8.16 -0.75 -11.60
CA GLN A 100 -8.17 -1.60 -10.42
C GLN A 100 -8.76 -0.86 -9.21
N ALA A 101 -8.37 0.40 -8.98
CA ALA A 101 -8.94 1.24 -7.92
C ALA A 101 -10.47 1.41 -8.07
N GLN A 102 -10.95 1.66 -9.28
CA GLN A 102 -12.39 1.77 -9.57
C GLN A 102 -13.12 0.45 -9.33
N LEU A 103 -12.51 -0.68 -9.72
CA LEU A 103 -13.06 -2.00 -9.45
C LEU A 103 -13.16 -2.28 -7.95
N LEU A 104 -12.08 -2.07 -7.19
CA LEU A 104 -12.06 -2.24 -5.74
C LEU A 104 -13.13 -1.36 -5.05
N ALA A 105 -13.27 -0.11 -5.46
CA ALA A 105 -14.30 0.79 -4.94
C ALA A 105 -15.74 0.38 -5.31
N SER A 106 -15.93 -0.43 -6.35
CA SER A 106 -17.25 -0.87 -6.82
C SER A 106 -17.80 -2.12 -6.11
N VAL A 107 -16.93 -2.89 -5.44
CA VAL A 107 -17.30 -4.14 -4.76
C VAL A 107 -18.29 -3.87 -3.64
N LYS A 108 -19.38 -4.62 -3.60
CA LYS A 108 -20.44 -4.49 -2.60
C LYS A 108 -20.36 -5.58 -1.54
N SER A 109 -20.92 -5.28 -0.37
CA SER A 109 -21.15 -6.28 0.67
C SER A 109 -22.02 -7.43 0.11
N GLY A 110 -21.62 -8.66 0.41
CA GLY A 110 -22.26 -9.89 -0.08
C GLY A 110 -21.70 -10.43 -1.40
N GLU A 111 -20.90 -9.65 -2.13
CA GLU A 111 -20.19 -10.13 -3.32
C GLU A 111 -18.89 -10.86 -2.95
N CYS A 112 -18.40 -11.69 -3.86
CA CYS A 112 -17.11 -12.34 -3.74
C CYS A 112 -16.08 -11.64 -4.61
N LEU A 113 -14.95 -11.33 -3.98
CA LEU A 113 -13.79 -10.67 -4.57
C LEU A 113 -12.68 -11.71 -4.73
N THR A 114 -12.35 -12.05 -5.97
CA THR A 114 -11.22 -12.94 -6.27
C THR A 114 -10.03 -12.11 -6.72
N LEU A 115 -8.92 -12.25 -6.01
CA LEU A 115 -7.67 -11.56 -6.27
C LEU A 115 -6.60 -12.56 -6.63
N SER A 116 -5.65 -12.16 -7.48
CA SER A 116 -4.33 -12.80 -7.52
C SER A 116 -3.25 -11.78 -7.23
N SER A 117 -2.10 -12.26 -6.79
CA SER A 117 -0.91 -11.44 -6.56
C SER A 117 0.20 -11.84 -7.53
N GLN A 118 1.02 -10.86 -7.94
CA GLN A 118 2.20 -11.07 -8.79
C GLN A 118 3.34 -11.71 -7.98
N SER A 119 3.37 -11.44 -6.68
CA SER A 119 4.10 -12.17 -5.66
C SER A 119 3.20 -13.28 -5.09
N ASP A 120 3.73 -14.45 -4.71
CA ASP A 120 2.94 -15.52 -4.07
C ASP A 120 2.42 -15.16 -2.65
N ASP A 121 2.57 -13.91 -2.21
CA ASP A 121 2.39 -13.46 -0.84
C ASP A 121 0.97 -12.92 -0.56
N PHE A 122 0.06 -13.81 -0.15
CA PHE A 122 -1.05 -13.44 0.74
C PHE A 122 -0.58 -13.65 2.19
N ALA A 123 -0.05 -12.60 2.82
CA ALA A 123 0.42 -12.69 4.19
C ALA A 123 -0.73 -12.52 5.18
N ALA A 124 -1.06 -13.57 5.94
CA ALA A 124 -2.07 -13.52 6.99
C ALA A 124 -1.41 -13.33 8.38
N VAL A 125 -1.69 -12.20 9.04
CA VAL A 125 -1.22 -11.91 10.40
C VAL A 125 -2.38 -11.37 11.23
N GLU A 126 -2.73 -12.08 12.31
CA GLU A 126 -3.74 -11.64 13.29
C GLU A 126 -5.10 -11.25 12.66
N GLY A 127 -5.55 -12.00 11.65
CA GLY A 127 -6.80 -11.71 10.95
C GLY A 127 -6.74 -10.54 9.98
N ASN A 128 -5.55 -10.06 9.63
CA ASN A 128 -5.31 -9.19 8.48
C ASN A 128 -4.65 -9.99 7.36
N ILE A 129 -5.12 -9.80 6.14
CA ILE A 129 -4.60 -10.44 4.93
C ILE A 129 -4.03 -9.33 4.05
N SER A 130 -2.73 -9.37 3.79
CA SER A 130 -2.05 -8.34 3.00
C SER A 130 -1.77 -8.81 1.59
N VAL A 131 -2.02 -7.93 0.61
CA VAL A 131 -1.69 -8.13 -0.80
C VAL A 131 -0.74 -7.02 -1.24
N MET A 132 0.53 -7.37 -1.50
CA MET A 132 1.57 -6.39 -1.85
C MET A 132 1.55 -6.01 -3.33
N GLU A 133 1.51 -7.00 -4.22
CA GLU A 133 1.53 -6.79 -5.66
C GLU A 133 0.27 -7.35 -6.27
N LEU A 134 -0.79 -6.55 -6.32
CA LEU A 134 -2.05 -6.97 -6.91
C LEU A 134 -1.87 -7.24 -8.42
N ALA A 135 -2.29 -8.41 -8.88
CA ALA A 135 -2.33 -8.78 -10.28
C ALA A 135 -3.75 -8.59 -10.85
N ASN A 136 -4.61 -9.59 -10.67
CA ASN A 136 -5.96 -9.60 -11.21
C ASN A 136 -7.01 -9.38 -10.13
N ILE A 137 -8.11 -8.74 -10.51
CA ILE A 137 -9.32 -8.59 -9.70
C ILE A 137 -10.49 -9.15 -10.50
N SER A 138 -11.34 -9.95 -9.88
CA SER A 138 -12.67 -10.25 -10.39
C SER A 138 -13.73 -10.20 -9.29
N ILE A 139 -14.92 -9.73 -9.66
CA ILE A 139 -16.06 -9.55 -8.78
C ILE A 139 -17.19 -10.43 -9.30
N HIS A 140 -17.77 -11.26 -8.45
CA HIS A 140 -18.84 -12.17 -8.84
C HIS A 140 -19.73 -12.52 -7.64
N PRO A 141 -20.94 -13.07 -7.87
CA PRO A 141 -21.74 -13.64 -6.79
C PRO A 141 -20.96 -14.73 -6.04
N CYS A 142 -21.14 -14.81 -4.73
CA CYS A 142 -20.63 -15.94 -3.95
C CYS A 142 -21.40 -17.22 -4.29
N LYS A 143 -20.68 -18.35 -4.32
CA LYS A 143 -21.25 -19.68 -4.57
C LYS A 143 -21.72 -20.34 -3.28
#